data_AF-A0A1M5MDY1-F1
#
_entry.id   AF-A0A1M5MDY1-F1
#
_cell.length_a   1.000
_cell.length_b   1.000
_cell.length_c   1.000
_cell.angle_alpha   90.00
_cell.angle_beta   90.00
_cell.angle_gamma   90.00
#
_symmetry.space_group_name_H-M   'P 1'
#
loop_
_entity.id
_entity.type
_entity.pdbx_description
1 polymer ?
#
loop_
_entity_poly.entity_id
_entity_poly.type
_entity_poly.pdbx_seq_one_letter_code
_entity_poly.pdbx_strand_id
1 'polypeptide(L)'
;MTLISFISVLTLVVGFIIPLRWGVFGFLGGALLLFVVQAGINTSMGFEGTSIEESLLLFNGSYASYIGFNLQITYRAFAIPLLLLGAVMVYRHSLRRD
;
A
#
# COMPACT_ATOMS: atom_id res chain seq x y z
N MET A 1 -11.30 8.50 7.88
CA MET A 1 -10.26 7.78 8.66
C MET A 1 -10.64 6.33 8.96
N THR A 2 -11.84 6.02 9.46
CA THR A 2 -12.29 4.65 9.80
C THR A 2 -12.28 3.66 8.62
N LEU A 3 -12.77 4.04 7.44
CA LEU A 3 -12.78 3.16 6.26
C LEU A 3 -11.36 2.82 5.77
N ILE A 4 -10.47 3.82 5.77
CA ILE A 4 -9.06 3.66 5.37
C ILE A 4 -8.34 2.75 6.36
N SER A 5 -8.55 2.95 7.67
CA SER A 5 -7.97 2.09 8.70
C SER A 5 -8.50 0.66 8.59
N PHE A 6 -9.79 0.49 8.32
CA PHE A 6 -10.40 -0.83 8.15
C PHE A 6 -9.86 -1.56 6.91
N ILE A 7 -9.77 -0.88 5.77
CA ILE A 7 -9.17 -1.45 4.56
C ILE A 7 -7.68 -1.70 4.79
N SER A 8 -6.95 -0.80 5.45
CA SER A 8 -5.53 -1.00 5.76
C SER A 8 -5.33 -2.24 6.64
N VAL A 9 -6.14 -2.43 7.68
CA VAL A 9 -6.09 -3.62 8.54
C VAL A 9 -6.47 -4.87 7.76
N LEU A 10 -7.55 -4.84 6.98
CA LEU A 10 -7.98 -6.00 6.17
C LEU A 10 -6.92 -6.39 5.16
N THR A 11 -6.31 -5.40 4.49
CA THR A 11 -5.28 -5.64 3.49
C THR A 11 -3.98 -6.09 4.16
N LEU A 12 -3.70 -5.65 5.38
CA LEU A 12 -2.55 -6.12 6.18
C LEU A 12 -2.77 -7.56 6.63
N VAL A 13 -3.98 -7.94 7.05
CA VAL A 13 -4.38 -9.33 7.35
C VAL A 13 -4.27 -10.21 6.11
N VAL A 14 -4.82 -9.79 4.97
CA VAL A 14 -4.73 -10.52 3.70
C VAL A 14 -3.27 -10.62 3.23
N GLY A 15 -2.52 -9.52 3.32
CA GLY A 15 -1.10 -9.44 2.99
C GLY A 15 -0.19 -10.19 3.96
N PHE A 16 -0.65 -10.53 5.18
CA PHE A 16 0.06 -11.42 6.10
C PHE A 16 -0.28 -12.89 5.84
N ILE A 17 -1.57 -13.18 5.59
CA ILE A 17 -2.11 -14.55 5.49
C ILE A 17 -1.84 -15.19 4.12
N ILE A 18 -1.84 -14.44 3.02
CA ILE A 18 -1.55 -15.01 1.69
C ILE A 18 -0.09 -15.50 1.56
N PRO A 19 0.93 -14.75 2.01
CA PRO A 19 2.33 -15.21 2.01
C PRO A 19 2.58 -16.43 2.90
N LEU A 20 1.70 -16.68 3.89
CA LEU A 20 1.81 -17.85 4.75
C LEU A 20 1.77 -19.17 3.95
N ARG A 21 0.97 -19.24 2.87
CA ARG A 21 0.88 -20.43 2.00
C ARG A 21 1.84 -20.42 0.80
N TRP A 22 2.12 -19.26 0.19
CA TRP A 22 2.78 -19.18 -1.13
C TRP A 22 4.25 -18.72 -1.07
N GLY A 23 4.81 -18.55 0.14
CA GLY A 23 6.20 -18.15 0.31
C GLY A 23 6.50 -16.77 -0.30
N VAL A 24 7.64 -16.65 -0.98
CA VAL A 24 8.12 -15.37 -1.54
C VAL A 24 7.16 -14.81 -2.60
N PHE A 25 6.56 -15.66 -3.44
CA PHE A 25 5.60 -15.21 -4.45
C PHE A 25 4.33 -14.65 -3.81
N GLY A 26 3.85 -15.29 -2.73
CA GLY A 26 2.74 -14.78 -1.94
C GLY A 26 3.07 -13.44 -1.27
N PHE A 27 4.29 -13.29 -0.76
CA PHE A 27 4.79 -12.02 -0.20
C PHE A 27 4.79 -10.90 -1.23
N LEU A 28 5.40 -11.12 -2.39
CA LEU A 28 5.46 -10.12 -3.46
C LEU A 28 4.08 -9.75 -3.97
N GLY A 29 3.21 -10.74 -4.21
CA GLY A 29 1.84 -10.50 -4.66
C GLY A 29 1.00 -9.76 -3.60
N GLY A 30 1.13 -10.14 -2.33
CA GLY A 30 0.45 -9.49 -1.21
C GLY A 30 0.91 -8.05 -1.02
N ALA A 31 2.22 -7.80 -1.04
CA ALA A 31 2.81 -6.47 -0.93
C ALA A 31 2.40 -5.57 -2.10
N LEU A 32 2.38 -6.10 -3.33
CA LEU A 32 1.93 -5.37 -4.51
C LEU A 32 0.44 -5.01 -4.41
N LEU A 33 -0.41 -5.97 -4.05
CA LEU A 33 -1.85 -5.74 -3.90
C LEU A 33 -2.13 -4.68 -2.83
N LEU A 34 -1.45 -4.81 -1.68
CA LEU A 34 -1.48 -3.83 -0.59
C LEU A 34 -1.13 -2.42 -1.06
N PHE A 35 -0.02 -2.31 -1.79
CA PHE A 35 0.46 -1.04 -2.32
C PHE A 35 -0.55 -0.41 -3.29
N VAL A 36 -1.08 -1.20 -4.23
CA VAL A 36 -2.04 -0.72 -5.23
C VAL A 36 -3.34 -0.26 -4.58
N VAL A 37 -3.86 -1.01 -3.60
CA VAL A 37 -5.06 -0.62 -2.86
C VAL A 37 -4.82 0.69 -2.11
N GLN A 38 -3.71 0.82 -1.40
CA GLN A 38 -3.39 2.05 -0.68
C GLN A 38 -3.19 3.24 -1.61
N ALA A 39 -2.52 3.03 -2.75
CA ALA A 39 -2.33 4.05 -3.77
C ALA A 39 -3.65 4.52 -4.37
N GLY A 40 -4.55 3.57 -4.68
CA GLY A 40 -5.88 3.86 -5.18
C GLY A 40 -6.69 4.68 -4.20
N ILE A 41 -6.67 4.31 -2.91
CA ILE A 41 -7.36 5.06 -1.85
C ILE A 41 -6.81 6.48 -1.73
N ASN A 42 -5.50 6.64 -1.58
CA ASN A 42 -4.86 7.96 -1.48
C ASN A 42 -5.18 8.84 -2.68
N THR A 43 -5.13 8.26 -3.89
CA THR A 43 -5.45 8.98 -5.13
C THR A 43 -6.95 9.34 -5.23
N SER A 44 -7.84 8.52 -4.68
CA SER A 44 -9.29 8.76 -4.72
C SER A 44 -9.79 9.81 -3.72
N MET A 45 -8.99 10.13 -2.70
CA MET A 45 -9.38 11.05 -1.63
C MET A 45 -9.12 12.53 -1.90
N GLY A 46 -8.49 12.85 -3.04
CA GLY A 46 -7.98 14.19 -3.29
C GLY A 46 -6.76 14.51 -2.44
N PHE A 47 -6.14 15.65 -2.73
CA PHE A 47 -4.99 16.18 -2.00
C PHE A 47 -5.48 16.91 -0.74
N GLU A 48 -4.96 16.55 0.43
CA GLU A 48 -5.26 17.20 1.72
C GLU A 48 -6.77 17.31 2.06
N GLY A 49 -7.59 16.41 1.52
CA GLY A 49 -9.04 16.39 1.75
C GLY A 49 -9.86 17.32 0.86
N THR A 50 -9.23 17.92 -0.16
CA THR A 50 -9.92 18.63 -1.25
C THR A 50 -10.56 17.66 -2.24
N SER A 51 -11.45 18.14 -3.10
CA SER A 51 -11.98 17.32 -4.20
C SER A 51 -10.89 16.97 -5.22
N ILE A 52 -11.12 15.95 -6.04
CA ILE A 52 -10.17 15.57 -7.11
C ILE A 52 -10.05 16.73 -8.11
N GLU A 53 -11.14 17.41 -8.42
CA GLU A 53 -11.20 18.55 -9.32
C GLU A 53 -10.34 19.71 -8.81
N GLU A 54 -10.43 20.04 -7.52
CA GLU A 54 -9.59 21.07 -6.88
C GLU A 54 -8.13 20.64 -6.83
N SER A 55 -7.89 19.36 -6.51
CA SER A 55 -6.54 18.79 -6.51
C SER A 55 -5.88 18.92 -7.88
N LEU A 56 -6.61 18.63 -8.96
CA LEU A 56 -6.10 18.69 -10.32
C LEU A 56 -5.69 20.10 -10.74
N LEU A 57 -6.29 21.15 -10.19
CA LEU A 57 -5.85 22.53 -10.44
C LEU A 57 -4.39 22.74 -10.00
N LEU A 58 -3.96 22.13 -8.89
CA LEU A 58 -2.57 22.16 -8.43
C LEU A 58 -1.60 21.44 -9.37
N PHE A 59 -2.12 20.53 -10.19
CA PHE A 59 -1.36 19.76 -11.17
C PHE A 59 -1.62 20.21 -12.61
N ASN A 60 -2.11 21.44 -12.82
CA ASN A 60 -2.43 21.99 -14.15
C ASN A 60 -3.39 21.10 -14.96
N GLY A 61 -4.33 20.42 -14.29
CA GLY A 61 -5.27 19.47 -14.92
C GLY A 61 -4.65 18.12 -15.31
N SER A 62 -3.38 17.87 -15.00
CA SER A 62 -2.69 16.63 -15.38
C SER A 62 -2.97 15.50 -14.39
N TYR A 63 -3.79 14.53 -14.82
CA TYR A 63 -4.02 13.29 -14.08
C TYR A 63 -2.73 12.48 -13.90
N ALA A 64 -1.84 12.48 -14.89
CA ALA A 64 -0.57 11.76 -14.80
C ALA A 64 0.32 12.31 -13.67
N SER A 65 0.39 13.64 -13.56
CA SER A 65 1.14 14.31 -12.50
C SER A 65 0.51 14.08 -11.12
N TYR A 66 -0.82 14.18 -11.04
CA TYR A 66 -1.59 13.91 -9.82
C TYR A 66 -1.40 12.47 -9.31
N ILE A 67 -1.55 11.48 -10.20
CA ILE A 67 -1.35 10.06 -9.85
C ILE A 67 0.11 9.80 -9.46
N GLY A 68 1.06 10.33 -10.24
CA GLY A 68 2.49 10.19 -9.96
C GLY A 68 2.88 10.75 -8.59
N PHE A 69 2.33 11.90 -8.21
CA PHE A 69 2.53 12.48 -6.89
C PHE A 69 1.95 11.61 -5.77
N ASN A 70 0.71 11.13 -5.92
CA ASN A 70 0.07 10.25 -4.93
C ASN A 70 0.78 8.89 -4.79
N LEU A 71 1.36 8.36 -5.88
CA LEU A 71 2.21 7.17 -5.83
C LEU A 71 3.47 7.41 -5.01
N GLN A 72 4.10 8.58 -5.10
CA GLN A 72 5.27 8.91 -4.27
C GLN A 72 4.92 9.02 -2.80
N ILE A 73 3.79 9.66 -2.46
CA ILE A 73 3.29 9.70 -1.07
C ILE A 73 3.05 8.28 -0.57
N THR A 74 2.36 7.46 -1.36
CA THR A 74 2.05 6.08 -1.00
C THR A 74 3.32 5.26 -0.80
N TYR A 75 4.31 5.39 -1.68
CA TYR A 75 5.62 4.75 -1.53
C TYR A 75 6.29 5.06 -0.20
N ARG A 76 6.31 6.34 0.21
CA ARG A 76 6.89 6.75 1.49
C ARG A 76 6.11 6.18 2.67
N ALA A 77 4.78 6.23 2.62
CA ALA A 77 3.92 5.69 3.67
C ALA A 77 3.96 4.15 3.76
N PHE A 78 4.23 3.46 2.64
CA PHE A 78 4.25 2.01 2.56
C PHE A 78 5.58 1.38 3.01
N ALA A 79 6.65 2.18 3.17
CA ALA A 79 7.96 1.68 3.58
C ALA A 79 7.90 0.92 4.93
N ILE A 80 7.21 1.46 5.94
CA ILE A 80 7.09 0.83 7.26
C ILE A 80 6.26 -0.47 7.18
N PRO A 81 5.05 -0.49 6.58
CA PRO A 81 4.32 -1.73 6.33
C PRO A 81 5.16 -2.81 5.62
N LEU A 82 5.89 -2.42 4.57
CA LEU A 82 6.72 -3.35 3.81
C LEU A 82 7.86 -3.94 4.65
N LEU A 83 8.52 -3.11 5.47
CA LEU A 83 9.57 -3.57 6.40
C LEU A 83 9.02 -4.58 7.41
N LEU A 84 7.84 -4.32 7.99
CA LEU A 84 7.19 -5.24 8.93
C LEU A 84 6.85 -6.58 8.27
N LEU A 85 6.24 -6.54 7.09
CA LEU A 85 5.92 -7.75 6.31
C LEU A 85 7.20 -8.52 5.95
N GLY A 86 8.26 -7.82 5.56
CA GLY A 86 9.56 -8.40 5.22
C GLY A 86 10.23 -9.07 6.42
N ALA A 87 10.24 -8.41 7.58
CA ALA A 87 10.83 -8.95 8.81
C ALA A 87 10.17 -10.27 9.23
N VAL A 88 8.83 -10.33 9.16
CA VAL A 88 8.07 -11.55 9.47
C VAL A 88 8.39 -12.67 8.50
N MET A 89 8.50 -12.35 7.21
CA MET A 89 8.82 -13.33 6.18
C MET A 89 10.24 -13.90 6.38
N VAL A 90 11.22 -13.05 6.68
CA VAL A 90 12.60 -13.47 6.99
C VAL A 90 12.64 -14.34 8.24
N TYR A 91 11.97 -13.93 9.32
CA TYR A 91 11.89 -14.69 10.56
C TYR A 91 11.30 -16.10 10.32
N ARG A 92 10.21 -16.20 9.55
CA ARG A 92 9.63 -17.50 9.17
C ARG A 92 10.59 -18.37 8.37
N HIS A 93 11.34 -17.77 7.44
CA HIS A 93 12.35 -18.51 6.69
C HIS A 93 13.50 -19.00 7.56
N SER A 94 13.85 -18.25 8.61
CA SER A 94 14.82 -18.70 9.63
C SER A 94 14.31 -19.93 10.37
N LEU A 95 13.05 -19.92 10.84
CA LEU A 95 12.46 -21.03 11.59
C LEU A 95 12.30 -22.35 10.82
N ARG A 96 12.30 -22.31 9.48
CA ARG A 96 12.20 -23.52 8.65
C ARG A 96 13.54 -24.18 8.36
N ARG A 97 14.64 -23.54 8.74
CA ARG A 97 16.01 -24.04 8.50
C ARG A 97 16.57 -24.85 9.67
N ASP A 98 15.87 -24.86 10.80
CA ASP A 98 16.12 -25.70 11.97
C ASP A 98 15.15 -26.90 12.00
#